data_AF-A0A2D5MSB5-F1
#
_entry.id   AF-A0A2D5MSB5-F1
#
_cell.length_a   1.000
_cell.length_b   1.000
_cell.length_c   1.000
_cell.angle_alpha   90.00
_cell.angle_beta   90.00
_cell.angle_gamma   90.00
#
_symmetry.space_group_name_H-M   'P 1'
#
loop_
_entity.id
_entity.type
_entity.pdbx_description
1 polymer ?
#
loop_
_entity_poly.entity_id
_entity_poly.type
_entity_poly.pdbx_seq_one_letter_code
_entity_poly.pdbx_strand_id
1 'polypeptide(L)'
;FSKHGVRKTAKTSELMGCTPEFLNNHLEKYFDDQMSWKNHGEWHIDHIIPCCAFGISIEEQKVLHWYQNLRPMWAKDNLSKNGAYKEEDKIALIKRYNRVNNTNLFF
;
A
#
# COMPACT_ATOMS: atom_id res chain seq x y z
N PHE A 1 -21.51 3.09 24.47
CA PHE A 1 -20.64 2.75 23.31
C PHE A 1 -19.33 2.16 23.82
N SER A 2 -19.25 0.83 23.91
CA SER A 2 -18.02 0.15 24.31
C SER A 2 -17.03 0.22 23.16
N LYS A 3 -15.90 0.90 23.39
CA LYS A 3 -14.78 0.95 22.46
C LYS A 3 -14.06 -0.39 22.56
N HIS A 4 -14.49 -1.39 21.79
CA HIS A 4 -13.64 -2.55 21.50
C HIS A 4 -12.55 -2.11 20.51
N GLY A 5 -11.67 -1.22 20.97
CA GLY A 5 -10.53 -0.75 20.22
C GLY A 5 -9.43 -1.79 20.30
N VAL A 6 -9.33 -2.64 19.28
CA VAL A 6 -8.06 -3.33 19.01
C VAL A 6 -6.99 -2.24 18.95
N ARG A 7 -6.06 -2.26 19.91
CA ARG A 7 -4.97 -1.30 19.96
C ARG A 7 -4.18 -1.48 18.66
N LYS A 8 -4.07 -0.43 17.84
CA LYS A 8 -3.25 -0.49 16.61
C LYS A 8 -1.86 -1.00 17.01
N THR A 9 -1.44 -2.10 16.39
CA THR A 9 -0.18 -2.79 16.73
C THR A 9 1.05 -1.98 16.31
N ALA A 10 0.91 -1.12 15.30
CA ALA A 10 1.93 -0.19 14.82
C ALA A 10 1.29 1.14 14.41
N LYS A 11 2.07 2.22 14.39
CA LYS A 11 1.61 3.49 13.81
C LYS A 11 1.52 3.36 12.30
N THR A 12 0.52 3.99 11.67
CA THR A 12 0.36 3.94 10.20
C THR A 12 1.63 4.38 9.47
N SER A 13 2.35 5.39 9.96
CA SER A 13 3.62 5.82 9.39
C SER A 13 4.75 4.79 9.49
N GLU A 14 4.75 3.94 10.52
CA GLU A 14 5.72 2.85 10.67
C GLU A 14 5.45 1.75 9.64
N LEU A 15 4.17 1.42 9.42
CA LEU A 15 3.77 0.43 8.41
C LEU A 15 4.02 0.95 6.98
N MET A 16 3.73 2.22 6.71
CA MET A 16 3.95 2.83 5.40
C MET A 16 5.42 3.05 5.08
N GLY A 17 6.31 3.06 6.08
CA GLY A 17 7.74 3.38 5.91
C GLY A 17 7.99 4.83 5.45
N CYS A 18 7.01 5.72 5.64
CA CYS A 18 7.11 7.14 5.29
C CYS A 18 6.12 8.00 6.10
N THR A 19 6.26 9.32 5.99
CA THR A 19 5.29 10.27 6.55
C THR A 19 4.05 10.37 5.64
N PRO A 20 2.88 10.76 6.17
CA PRO A 20 1.70 11.02 5.34
C PRO A 20 1.95 12.05 4.23
N GLU A 21 2.73 13.08 4.52
CA GLU A 21 3.10 14.11 3.54
C GLU A 21 3.99 13.55 2.43
N PHE A 22 4.95 12.68 2.78
CA PHE A 22 5.73 11.97 1.78
C PHE A 22 4.84 11.07 0.91
N LEU A 23 3.89 10.35 1.52
CA LEU A 23 2.95 9.51 0.77
C LEU A 23 2.11 10.32 -0.21
N ASN A 24 1.58 11.47 0.20
CA ASN A 24 0.81 12.34 -0.68
C ASN A 24 1.67 12.76 -1.90
N ASN A 25 2.88 13.28 -1.64
CA ASN A 25 3.82 13.66 -2.70
C ASN A 25 4.26 12.47 -3.57
N HIS A 26 4.27 11.26 -3.02
CA HIS A 26 4.57 10.05 -3.77
C HIS A 26 3.42 9.69 -4.71
N LEU A 27 2.17 9.71 -4.22
CA LEU A 27 0.97 9.39 -4.99
C LEU A 27 0.73 10.41 -6.10
N GLU A 28 0.92 11.71 -5.83
CA GLU A 28 0.77 12.79 -6.82
C GLU A 28 1.66 12.58 -8.05
N LYS A 29 2.83 11.95 -7.91
CA LYS A 29 3.73 11.65 -9.04
C LYS A 29 3.15 10.63 -10.02
N TYR A 30 2.12 9.91 -9.62
CA TYR A 30 1.42 8.91 -10.43
C TYR A 30 0.04 9.37 -10.88
N PHE A 31 -0.36 10.62 -10.58
CA PHE A 31 -1.60 11.17 -11.12
C PHE A 31 -1.51 11.29 -12.65
N ASP A 32 -2.59 10.90 -13.32
CA ASP A 32 -2.82 11.28 -14.70
C ASP A 32 -3.37 12.71 -14.79
N ASP A 33 -3.58 13.20 -16.02
CA ASP A 33 -4.06 14.57 -16.27
C ASP A 33 -5.45 14.87 -15.69
N GLN A 34 -6.21 13.85 -15.30
CA GLN A 34 -7.56 13.96 -14.74
C GLN A 34 -7.60 13.71 -13.22
N MET A 35 -6.51 13.24 -12.62
CA MET A 35 -6.42 13.01 -11.18
C MET A 35 -5.97 14.26 -10.42
N SER A 36 -6.66 14.53 -9.31
CA SER A 36 -6.28 15.57 -8.36
C SER A 36 -6.77 15.21 -6.95
N TRP A 37 -6.27 15.90 -5.93
CA TRP A 37 -6.84 15.72 -4.59
C TRP A 37 -8.29 16.21 -4.46
N LYS A 38 -8.74 17.09 -5.35
CA LYS A 38 -10.11 17.64 -5.32
C LYS A 38 -11.15 16.58 -5.71
N ASN A 39 -10.78 15.61 -6.54
CA ASN A 39 -11.64 14.50 -6.94
C ASN A 39 -11.21 13.16 -6.33
N HIS A 40 -10.50 13.19 -5.20
CA HIS A 40 -10.30 12.01 -4.39
C HIS A 40 -11.67 11.42 -3.97
N GLY A 41 -11.86 10.12 -4.18
CA GLY A 41 -13.17 9.46 -4.13
C GLY A 41 -13.67 9.01 -5.51
N GLU A 42 -13.29 9.70 -6.58
CA GLU A 42 -13.39 9.17 -7.95
C GLU A 42 -12.24 8.21 -8.26
N TRP A 43 -11.06 8.50 -7.69
CA TRP A 43 -9.93 7.59 -7.58
C TRP A 43 -9.67 7.22 -6.11
N HIS A 44 -9.04 6.07 -5.91
CA HIS A 44 -8.72 5.48 -4.61
C HIS A 44 -7.21 5.21 -4.50
N ILE A 45 -6.72 5.10 -3.26
CA ILE A 45 -5.41 4.50 -2.98
C ILE A 45 -5.57 2.98 -3.10
N ASP A 46 -4.94 2.39 -4.12
CA ASP A 46 -4.91 0.96 -4.39
C ASP A 46 -3.62 0.33 -3.88
N HIS A 47 -3.71 -0.89 -3.38
CA HIS A 47 -2.55 -1.74 -3.12
C HIS A 47 -2.20 -2.49 -4.39
N ILE A 48 -1.05 -2.19 -5.01
CA ILE A 48 -0.58 -2.84 -6.24
C ILE A 48 -0.67 -4.37 -6.08
N ILE A 49 -0.07 -4.90 -5.00
CA ILE A 49 -0.28 -6.25 -4.51
C ILE A 49 -1.34 -6.21 -3.40
N PRO A 50 -2.49 -6.86 -3.59
CA PRO A 50 -3.66 -6.71 -2.72
C PRO A 50 -3.46 -7.37 -1.35
N CYS A 51 -4.25 -6.93 -0.37
CA CYS A 51 -4.21 -7.46 1.00
C CYS A 51 -4.38 -8.99 1.05
N CYS A 52 -5.20 -9.58 0.18
CA CYS A 52 -5.42 -11.04 0.14
C CYS A 52 -4.19 -11.85 -0.29
N ALA A 53 -3.16 -11.20 -0.84
CA ALA A 53 -1.90 -11.84 -1.20
C ALA A 53 -0.94 -11.97 0.00
N PHE A 54 -1.22 -11.35 1.14
CA PHE A 54 -0.36 -11.33 2.32
C PHE A 54 -1.04 -11.98 3.51
N GLY A 55 -0.23 -12.60 4.38
CA GLY A 55 -0.66 -13.05 5.69
C GLY A 55 -0.77 -11.90 6.71
N ILE A 56 -0.99 -12.31 7.96
CA ILE A 56 -1.27 -11.40 9.08
C ILE A 56 -0.04 -11.05 9.91
N SER A 57 1.15 -11.58 9.56
CA SER A 57 2.36 -11.31 10.31
C SER A 57 2.76 -9.83 10.20
N ILE A 58 3.37 -9.28 11.25
CA ILE A 58 3.76 -7.86 11.28
C ILE A 58 4.70 -7.51 10.12
N GLU A 59 5.54 -8.45 9.68
CA GLU A 59 6.49 -8.20 8.60
C GLU A 59 5.84 -8.23 7.23
N GLU A 60 4.86 -9.10 7.00
CA GLU A 60 4.02 -9.03 5.81
C GLU A 60 3.21 -7.74 5.78
N GLN A 61 2.68 -7.30 6.92
CA GLN A 61 1.93 -6.05 7.02
C GLN A 61 2.81 -4.83 6.68
N LYS A 62 4.09 -4.83 7.07
CA LYS A 62 5.02 -3.76 6.67
C LYS A 62 5.27 -3.72 5.17
N VAL A 63 5.35 -4.88 4.49
CA VAL A 63 5.48 -4.92 3.02
C VAL A 63 4.17 -4.51 2.35
N LEU A 64 3.04 -5.01 2.84
CA LEU A 64 1.70 -4.71 2.32
C LEU A 64 1.41 -3.21 2.35
N HIS A 65 1.60 -2.56 3.50
CA HIS A 65 1.26 -1.15 3.68
C HIS A 65 2.36 -0.19 3.21
N TRP A 66 3.51 -0.71 2.77
CA TRP A 66 4.64 0.10 2.32
C TRP A 66 4.23 1.04 1.20
N TYR A 67 4.66 2.31 1.24
CA TYR A 67 4.24 3.32 0.25
C TYR A 67 4.50 2.91 -1.21
N GLN A 68 5.50 2.05 -1.46
CA GLN A 68 5.80 1.57 -2.82
C GLN A 68 4.85 0.48 -3.32
N ASN A 69 4.03 -0.09 -2.43
CA ASN A 69 2.91 -0.95 -2.79
C ASN A 69 1.62 -0.14 -3.01
N LEU A 70 1.63 1.18 -2.80
CA LEU A 70 0.46 2.04 -2.93
C LEU A 70 0.52 2.81 -4.26
N ARG A 71 -0.63 2.99 -4.90
CA ARG A 71 -0.78 3.86 -6.07
C ARG A 71 -2.15 4.53 -6.09
N PRO A 72 -2.29 5.67 -6.78
CA PRO A 72 -3.61 6.14 -7.17
C PRO A 72 -4.18 5.24 -8.28
N MET A 73 -5.48 4.95 -8.22
CA MET A 73 -6.18 4.20 -9.25
C MET A 73 -7.65 4.63 -9.29
N TRP A 74 -8.21 4.84 -10.49
CA TRP A 74 -9.63 5.15 -10.62
C TRP A 74 -10.49 4.08 -9.95
N ALA A 75 -11.55 4.48 -9.25
CA ALA A 75 -12.39 3.58 -8.47
C ALA A 75 -12.94 2.44 -9.32
N LYS A 76 -13.38 2.74 -10.55
CA LYS A 76 -13.88 1.76 -11.52
C LYS A 76 -12.83 0.71 -11.88
N ASP A 77 -11.59 1.14 -12.09
CA ASP A 77 -10.51 0.24 -12.48
C ASP A 77 -10.07 -0.61 -11.29
N ASN A 78 -10.00 -0.03 -10.10
CA ASN A 78 -9.69 -0.75 -8.86
C ASN A 78 -10.73 -1.86 -8.59
N LEU A 79 -12.03 -1.56 -8.74
CA LEU A 79 -13.09 -2.55 -8.63
C LEU A 79 -12.97 -3.64 -9.69
N SER A 80 -12.61 -3.27 -10.92
CA SER A 80 -12.44 -4.21 -12.03
C SER A 80 -11.20 -5.12 -11.87
N LYS A 81 -10.14 -4.61 -11.21
CA LYS A 81 -8.93 -5.38 -10.88
C LYS A 81 -9.26 -6.57 -9.96
N ASN A 82 -10.24 -6.43 -9.06
CA ASN A 82 -10.71 -7.50 -8.18
C ASN A 82 -9.60 -8.27 -7.44
N GLY A 83 -8.56 -7.56 -6.97
CA GLY A 83 -7.42 -8.19 -6.30
C GLY A 83 -6.56 -9.08 -7.21
N ALA A 84 -6.60 -8.89 -8.52
CA ALA A 84 -5.66 -9.53 -9.43
C ALA A 84 -4.24 -8.97 -9.22
N TYR A 85 -3.24 -9.86 -9.20
CA TYR A 85 -1.82 -9.54 -9.16
C TYR A 85 -1.02 -10.69 -9.78
N LYS A 86 0.24 -10.42 -10.13
CA LYS A 86 1.18 -11.47 -10.55
C LYS A 86 2.15 -11.78 -9.41
N GLU A 87 2.49 -13.07 -9.24
CA GLU A 87 3.41 -13.48 -8.18
C GLU A 87 4.81 -12.87 -8.37
N GLU A 88 5.25 -12.67 -9.61
CA GLU A 88 6.50 -11.98 -9.92
C GLU A 88 6.55 -10.54 -9.37
N ASP A 89 5.43 -9.82 -9.41
CA ASP A 89 5.33 -8.45 -8.90
C ASP A 89 5.40 -8.42 -7.37
N LYS A 90 4.78 -9.41 -6.71
CA LYS A 90 4.87 -9.58 -5.25
C LYS A 90 6.30 -9.90 -4.81
N ILE A 91 6.97 -10.82 -5.51
CA ILE A 91 8.37 -11.16 -5.26
C ILE A 91 9.26 -9.93 -5.48
N ALA A 92 9.02 -9.16 -6.54
CA ALA A 92 9.77 -7.92 -6.82
C ALA A 92 9.58 -6.87 -5.72
N LEU A 93 8.35 -6.70 -5.22
CA LEU A 93 8.04 -5.80 -4.10
C LEU A 93 8.80 -6.20 -2.83
N ILE A 94 8.76 -7.48 -2.44
CA ILE A 94 9.46 -7.99 -1.24
C ILE A 94 10.97 -7.80 -1.38
N LYS A 95 11.55 -8.15 -2.54
CA LYS A 95 12.99 -7.95 -2.80
C LYS A 95 13.38 -6.48 -2.70
N ARG A 96 12.54 -5.58 -3.19
CA ARG A 96 12.77 -4.14 -3.12
C ARG A 96 12.67 -3.64 -1.68
N TYR A 97 11.69 -4.11 -0.91
CA TYR A 97 11.54 -3.80 0.51
C TYR A 97 12.79 -4.21 1.30
N ASN A 98 13.26 -5.45 1.11
CA ASN A 98 14.47 -5.97 1.76
C ASN A 98 15.71 -5.13 1.47
N ARG A 99 15.89 -4.73 0.20
CA ARG A 99 17.01 -3.88 -0.20
C ARG A 99 16.99 -2.50 0.45
N VAL A 100 15.82 -1.85 0.48
CA VAL A 100 15.69 -0.48 1.00
C VAL A 100 15.81 -0.43 2.52
N ASN A 101 15.29 -1.45 3.22
CA ASN A 101 15.23 -1.49 4.67
C ASN A 101 16.36 -2.32 5.32
N ASN A 102 17.27 -2.89 4.51
CA ASN A 102 18.32 -3.79 4.95
C ASN A 102 17.78 -4.96 5.80
N THR A 103 16.71 -5.60 5.32
CA THR A 103 16.06 -6.76 5.96
C THR A 103 16.21 -8.02 5.11
N ASN A 104 15.98 -9.19 5.72
CA ASN A 104 15.90 -10.46 5.01
C ASN A 104 14.55 -11.15 5.25
N LEU A 105 13.46 -10.49 4.85
CA LEU A 105 12.11 -11.04 4.98
C LEU A 105 11.84 -12.02 3.82
N PHE A 106 11.33 -13.20 4.16
CA PHE A 106 10.84 -14.22 3.22
C PHE A 106 11.87 -14.81 2.24
N PHE A 107 13.17 -14.76 2.58
CA PHE A 107 14.27 -15.44 1.87
C PHE A 107 15.26 -16.07 2.86
#